data_AF-A0A1F3KB94-F1
#
_entry.id   AF-A0A1F3KB94-F1
#
_cell.length_a   1.000
_cell.length_b   1.000
_cell.length_c   1.000
_cell.angle_alpha   90.00
_cell.angle_beta   90.00
_cell.angle_gamma   90.00
#
_symmetry.space_group_name_H-M   'P 1'
#
loop_
_entity.id
_entity.type
_entity.pdbx_description
1 polymer ?
#
loop_
_entity_poly.entity_id
_entity_poly.type
_entity_poly.pdbx_seq_one_letter_code
_entity_poly.pdbx_strand_id
1 'polypeptide(L)' 'MSNQLTKPVTQEGTTASMKEVFRLHGLQWEDVESLALDSCVPAMCAYGCKVEPDGYCEHGNESIVLHLGII' A
#
# COMPACT_ATOMS: atom_id res chain seq x y z
N MET A 1 -2.25 15.01 28.49
CA MET A 1 -1.36 14.72 27.34
C MET A 1 -2.24 14.27 26.21
N SER A 2 -2.65 15.21 25.37
CA SER A 2 -3.65 14.99 24.34
C SER A 2 -2.95 15.03 23.00
N ASN A 3 -2.94 13.91 22.28
CA ASN A 3 -2.83 13.97 20.84
C ASN A 3 -3.68 12.85 20.24
N GLN A 4 -4.96 13.18 20.05
CA GLN A 4 -5.84 12.43 19.18
C GLN A 4 -5.66 12.99 17.76
N LEU A 5 -4.95 12.26 16.89
CA LEU A 5 -5.05 12.42 15.44
C LEU A 5 -5.48 11.06 14.87
N THR A 6 -6.80 10.85 14.80
CA THR A 6 -7.63 10.82 13.58
C THR A 6 -7.50 9.53 12.78
N LYS A 7 -8.49 8.65 12.94
CA LYS A 7 -8.87 7.68 11.90
C LYS A 7 -9.31 8.46 10.66
N PRO A 8 -9.01 7.97 9.44
CA PRO A 8 -9.94 8.13 8.33
C PRO A 8 -10.56 6.76 8.03
N VAL A 9 -11.83 6.61 8.38
CA VAL A 9 -12.74 5.77 7.60
C VAL A 9 -12.93 6.48 6.27
N THR A 10 -12.69 5.79 5.17
CA THR A 10 -13.47 5.97 3.95
C THR A 10 -13.56 4.62 3.24
N GLN A 11 -14.63 3.89 3.58
CA GLN A 11 -15.35 3.17 2.54
C GLN A 11 -15.80 4.24 1.54
N GLU A 12 -15.42 4.09 0.26
CA GLU A 12 -16.09 4.59 -0.94
C GLU A 12 -15.07 4.69 -2.08
N GLY A 13 -15.36 3.99 -3.18
CA GLY A 13 -14.52 3.86 -4.37
C GLY A 13 -14.19 5.21 -5.00
N THR A 14 -13.12 5.83 -4.52
CA THR A 14 -12.57 7.05 -5.08
C THR A 14 -11.24 6.67 -5.69
N THR A 15 -11.09 6.94 -6.99
CA THR A 15 -9.80 6.93 -7.67
C THR A 15 -8.94 8.03 -7.06
N ALA A 16 -8.46 7.83 -5.84
CA ALA A 16 -7.46 8.70 -5.25
C ALA A 16 -6.30 8.69 -6.23
N SER A 17 -5.95 9.89 -6.70
CA SER A 17 -4.74 10.10 -7.49
C SER A 17 -3.61 9.36 -6.79
N MET A 18 -2.78 8.63 -7.54
CA MET A 18 -1.67 7.84 -6.99
C MET A 18 -0.89 8.65 -5.93
N LYS A 19 -0.71 9.96 -6.16
CA LYS A 19 -0.10 10.94 -5.24
C LYS A 19 -0.78 11.09 -3.87
N GLU A 20 -2.10 10.98 -3.79
CA GLU A 20 -2.86 11.04 -2.54
C GLU A 20 -2.75 9.74 -1.76
N VAL A 21 -2.75 8.59 -2.43
CA VAL A 21 -2.52 7.29 -1.77
C VAL A 21 -1.12 7.25 -1.18
N PHE A 22 -0.09 7.69 -1.91
CA PHE A 22 1.27 7.78 -1.40
C PHE A 22 1.37 8.68 -0.16
N ARG A 23 0.70 9.85 -0.19
CA ARG A 23 0.69 10.78 0.96
C ARG A 23 -0.01 10.19 2.18
N LEU A 24 -1.10 9.42 1.99
CA LEU A 24 -1.84 8.78 3.09
C LEU A 24 -1.05 7.65 3.75
N HIS A 25 -0.25 6.92 2.97
CA HIS A 25 0.61 5.84 3.47
C HIS A 25 1.99 6.32 3.93
N GLY A 26 2.28 7.62 3.80
CA GLY A 26 3.57 8.21 4.19
C GLY A 26 4.74 7.80 3.30
N LEU A 27 4.47 7.27 2.11
CA LEU A 27 5.48 6.84 1.15
C LEU A 27 5.82 8.02 0.21
N GLN A 28 7.11 8.26 -0.05
CA GLN A 28 7.52 9.14 -1.13
C GLN A 28 7.53 8.38 -2.45
N TRP A 29 7.44 9.08 -3.59
CA TRP A 29 7.44 8.43 -4.91
C TRP A 29 8.73 7.62 -5.14
N GLU A 30 9.85 8.08 -4.61
CA GLU A 30 11.15 7.42 -4.70
C GLU A 30 11.18 6.09 -3.94
N ASP A 31 10.40 5.95 -2.88
CA ASP A 31 10.28 4.70 -2.11
C ASP A 31 9.50 3.64 -2.89
N VAL A 32 8.63 4.08 -3.80
CA VAL A 32 7.70 3.23 -4.55
C VAL A 32 8.40 2.51 -5.70
N GLU A 33 9.27 3.21 -6.43
CA GLU A 33 10.15 2.58 -7.42
C GLU A 33 11.08 1.56 -6.75
N SER A 34 11.55 1.87 -5.54
CA SER A 34 12.37 0.95 -4.75
C SER A 34 11.60 -0.33 -4.37
N LEU A 35 10.31 -0.21 -4.04
CA LEU A 35 9.43 -1.36 -3.79
C LEU A 35 9.18 -2.19 -5.05
N ALA A 36 9.02 -1.56 -6.22
CA ALA A 36 8.82 -2.29 -7.48
C ALA A 36 10.08 -3.05 -7.94
N LEU A 37 11.26 -2.57 -7.55
CA LEU A 37 12.55 -3.24 -7.80
C LEU A 37 12.89 -4.31 -6.75
N ASP A 38 12.15 -4.33 -5.64
CA ASP A 38 12.39 -5.28 -4.56
C ASP A 38 11.87 -6.67 -4.95
N SER A 39 12.58 -7.71 -4.55
CA SER A 39 12.16 -9.10 -4.87
C SER A 39 10.97 -9.56 -4.03
N CYS A 40 10.61 -8.83 -2.97
CA CYS A 40 9.52 -9.18 -2.08
C CYS A 40 8.96 -7.94 -1.36
N VAL A 41 7.68 -7.66 -1.56
CA VAL A 41 6.97 -6.49 -1.03
C VAL A 41 5.87 -6.90 -0.07
N PRO A 42 5.43 -6.03 0.86
CA PRO A 42 4.32 -6.35 1.74
C PRO A 42 3.01 -6.51 0.93
N ALA A 43 2.23 -7.52 1.29
CA ALA A 43 0.86 -7.66 0.83
C ALA A 43 -0.06 -6.71 1.59
N MET A 44 -1.17 -6.32 0.96
CA MET A 44 -2.23 -5.52 1.57
C MET A 44 -3.09 -6.35 2.54
N CYS A 45 -2.46 -7.02 3.50
CA CYS A 45 -3.11 -7.83 4.51
C CYS A 45 -2.74 -7.38 5.92
N ALA A 46 -3.66 -7.58 6.88
CA ALA A 46 -3.41 -7.25 8.28
C ALA A 46 -2.36 -8.14 8.97
N TYR A 47 -1.99 -9.26 8.33
CA TYR A 47 -1.03 -10.24 8.84
C TYR A 47 0.42 -9.90 8.48
N GLY A 48 0.66 -8.88 7.64
CA GLY A 48 2.01 -8.48 7.23
C GLY A 48 2.73 -9.50 6.35
N CYS A 49 1.99 -10.25 5.52
CA CYS A 49 2.58 -11.17 4.55
C CYS A 49 3.50 -10.42 3.59
N LYS A 50 4.54 -11.08 3.10
CA LYS A 50 5.39 -10.58 2.02
C LYS A 50 5.25 -11.49 0.81
N VAL A 51 5.11 -10.88 -0.36
CA VAL A 51 4.84 -11.56 -1.63
C VAL A 51 5.70 -10.94 -2.73
N GLU A 52 5.77 -11.60 -3.87
CA GLU A 52 6.37 -10.98 -5.05
C GLU A 52 5.60 -9.71 -5.46
N PRO A 53 6.26 -8.76 -6.14
CA PRO A 53 5.63 -7.53 -6.63
C PRO A 53 4.32 -7.77 -7.36
N ASP A 54 4.22 -8.82 -8.18
CA ASP A 54 3.03 -9.24 -8.94
C ASP A 54 2.23 -10.37 -8.26
N GLY A 55 2.52 -10.63 -6.99
CA GLY A 55 1.99 -11.74 -6.24
C GLY A 55 0.77 -11.43 -5.36
N TYR A 56 0.15 -12.51 -4.90
CA TYR A 56 -0.92 -12.51 -3.91
C TYR A 56 -0.50 -13.37 -2.72
N CYS A 57 -0.89 -12.96 -1.51
CA CYS A 57 -0.61 -13.76 -0.32
C CYS A 57 -1.59 -14.94 -0.20
N GLU A 58 -1.31 -15.87 0.71
CA GLU A 58 -2.18 -17.02 1.01
C GLU A 58 -3.61 -16.64 1.46
N HIS A 59 -3.78 -15.40 1.93
CA HIS A 59 -5.08 -14.83 2.32
C HIS A 59 -5.84 -14.19 1.14
N GLY A 60 -5.26 -14.18 -0.06
CA GLY A 60 -5.85 -13.63 -1.27
C GLY A 60 -5.72 -12.12 -1.45
N ASN A 61 -4.87 -11.45 -0.65
CA ASN A 61 -4.61 -10.01 -0.82
C ASN A 61 -3.42 -9.79 -1.76
N GLU A 62 -3.56 -8.83 -2.69
CA GLU A 62 -2.48 -8.43 -3.58
C GLU A 62 -1.31 -7.76 -2.85
N SER A 63 -0.18 -7.67 -3.54
CA SER A 63 0.95 -6.85 -3.14
C SER A 63 0.58 -5.36 -3.05
N ILE A 64 1.32 -4.60 -2.24
CA ILE A 64 1.15 -3.14 -2.17
C ILE A 64 1.39 -2.46 -3.52
N VAL A 65 2.31 -2.99 -4.34
CA VAL A 65 2.65 -2.38 -5.63
C VAL A 65 1.61 -2.65 -6.72
N LEU A 66 0.98 -3.83 -6.69
CA LEU A 66 -0.20 -4.13 -7.51
C LEU A 66 -1.39 -3.26 -7.10
N HIS A 67 -1.64 -3.13 -5.80
CA HIS A 67 -2.74 -2.31 -5.28
C HIS A 67 -2.61 -0.84 -5.70
N LEU A 68 -1.37 -0.34 -5.74
CA LEU A 68 -1.03 1.02 -6.14
C LEU A 68 -0.95 1.20 -7.66
N GLY A 69 -1.07 0.13 -8.46
CA GLY A 69 -1.07 0.18 -9.93
C GLY A 69 0.28 0.61 -10.52
N ILE A 70 1.38 0.22 -9.88
CA ILE A 70 2.75 0.53 -10.33
C ILE A 70 3.24 -0.47 -11.38
N ILE A 71 2.65 -1.67 -11.40
CA ILE A 71 2.88 -2.75 -12.35
C ILE A 71 1.58 -3.29 -12.92
#